data_AF-A0A496WAL0-F1
#
_entry.id   AF-A0A496WAL0-F1
#
_cell.length_a   1.000
_cell.length_b   1.000
_cell.length_c   1.000
_cell.angle_alpha   90.00
_cell.angle_beta   90.00
_cell.angle_gamma   90.00
#
_symmetry.space_group_name_H-M   'P 1'
#
loop_
_entity.id
_entity.type
_entity.pdbx_description
1 polymer ?
#
loop_
_entity_poly.entity_id
_entity_poly.type
_entity_poly.pdbx_seq_one_letter_code
_entity_poly.pdbx_strand_id
1 'polypeptide(L)'
;MNNFFKVLFYLLIAVYMNGCSSIQCKGVSTKEEAKNAIVKITSKNFEGTTQTGTGFVIAKHPNGKKVYIVTAAHVVMGDSNPKIEFFSQTSSFYEAEYKLWEKSDVAILWLDDLPPDIFSQLHTLCISKVDLEAGNEVFTYGFPEEEWHRHKKMDFELSKENTYIFGGNIKPGFSGGPLLFKQNKKWLAIATTKWQVVAMINKKGPTGEVIATQAQILLNLITQLDPNIIRLMEQKVSILTPTMQPPYSPPSVKPPINLSEDLPKMVSIKEDFEISKYEITLKQYKYFCDQTDRAYPKSPGDWMKDNMPVVNVSWDDAVAYTEWLSKETKETYRLPKRKEWTLAAQGGSGRTDYFWGYDSSEACQYANGDTKNPTSRFDCNDKHPYLAPVKSKDYEPNGFRLYHMLGNASEWTSECNKFEKCIVRGGSWMSLKPENLYILRPKQEWKKQKKRKTRSGPEIGFRVVKDN
;
A
#
# COMPACT_ATOMS: atom_id res chain seq x y z
N MET A 1 32.32 0.58 -1.50
CA MET A 1 31.78 -0.79 -1.30
C MET A 1 30.38 -0.64 -0.76
N ASN A 2 29.42 -1.36 -1.34
CA ASN A 2 28.01 -1.26 -0.96
C ASN A 2 27.76 -1.84 0.43
N ASN A 3 26.80 -1.28 1.16
CA ASN A 3 25.99 -2.00 2.15
C ASN A 3 24.64 -1.27 2.28
N PHE A 4 23.64 -1.78 1.55
CA PHE A 4 22.26 -1.33 1.60
C PHE A 4 21.62 -1.80 2.90
N PHE A 5 21.50 -0.93 3.90
CA PHE A 5 20.70 -1.22 5.10
C PHE A 5 19.21 -1.03 4.78
N LYS A 6 18.53 -2.10 4.35
CA LYS A 6 17.05 -2.14 4.23
C LYS A 6 16.42 -2.20 5.62
N VAL A 7 16.26 -1.04 6.27
CA VAL A 7 15.46 -0.92 7.50
C VAL A 7 14.00 -0.65 7.12
N LEU A 8 13.10 -1.53 7.53
CA LEU A 8 11.67 -1.52 7.18
C LEU A 8 10.90 -1.54 8.50
N PHE A 9 10.05 -0.56 8.86
CA PHE A 9 9.35 -0.63 10.14
C PHE A 9 7.98 0.05 10.21
N TYR A 10 7.13 -0.55 11.07
CA TYR A 10 5.75 -0.16 11.37
C TYR A 10 5.53 -0.11 12.89
N LEU A 11 4.49 0.60 13.34
CA LEU A 11 4.20 0.85 14.75
C LEU A 11 2.68 0.98 15.04
N LEU A 12 2.25 0.65 16.28
CA LEU A 12 0.88 0.26 16.65
C LEU A 12 0.29 1.02 17.87
N ILE A 13 -1.03 1.29 17.88
CA ILE A 13 -1.83 1.76 19.04
C ILE A 13 -3.04 0.82 19.32
N ALA A 14 -3.27 0.48 20.59
CA ALA A 14 -4.16 -0.61 21.07
C ALA A 14 -5.49 -0.18 21.72
N VAL A 15 -6.43 -1.13 21.98
CA VAL A 15 -7.28 -1.27 23.21
C VAL A 15 -8.18 -2.54 23.23
N TYR A 16 -8.29 -3.17 24.43
CA TYR A 16 -9.25 -4.16 24.99
C TYR A 16 -9.77 -5.42 24.22
N MET A 17 -9.86 -6.53 24.96
CA MET A 17 -10.54 -7.79 24.61
C MET A 17 -11.75 -8.02 25.54
N ASN A 18 -12.89 -8.45 25.00
CA ASN A 18 -13.97 -9.09 25.76
C ASN A 18 -14.76 -10.03 24.84
N GLY A 19 -14.76 -11.34 25.16
CA GLY A 19 -15.65 -12.34 24.56
C GLY A 19 -15.29 -12.84 23.15
N CYS A 20 -14.57 -13.96 23.05
CA CYS A 20 -14.65 -14.86 21.89
C CYS A 20 -14.53 -16.31 22.36
N SER A 21 -15.54 -17.14 22.10
CA SER A 21 -15.71 -18.47 22.70
C SER A 21 -15.78 -19.62 21.69
N SER A 22 -15.66 -19.35 20.38
CA SER A 22 -15.83 -20.34 19.30
C SER A 22 -14.54 -20.75 18.57
N ILE A 23 -13.45 -19.98 18.65
CA ILE A 23 -12.16 -20.36 18.06
C ILE A 23 -11.23 -20.90 19.15
N GLN A 24 -11.29 -22.22 19.41
CA GLN A 24 -10.38 -22.89 20.34
C GLN A 24 -8.97 -23.03 19.73
N CYS A 25 -8.13 -22.01 19.88
CA CYS A 25 -6.70 -22.21 19.71
C CYS A 25 -6.15 -23.04 20.88
N LYS A 26 -5.96 -24.35 20.67
CA LYS A 26 -5.52 -25.29 21.72
C LYS A 26 -4.06 -25.06 22.15
N GLY A 27 -3.26 -24.46 21.26
CA GLY A 27 -1.82 -24.29 21.43
C GLY A 27 -1.07 -25.60 21.28
N VAL A 28 0.24 -25.49 21.07
CA VAL A 28 1.13 -26.63 20.83
C VAL A 28 2.10 -26.77 22.00
N SER A 29 2.41 -28.00 22.40
CA SER A 29 3.21 -28.33 23.59
C SER A 29 4.64 -28.77 23.23
N THR A 30 4.83 -29.36 22.04
CA THR A 30 6.16 -29.79 21.55
C THR A 30 6.70 -28.87 20.45
N LYS A 31 8.02 -28.94 20.21
CA LYS A 31 8.62 -28.23 19.06
C LYS A 31 8.15 -28.81 17.72
N GLU A 32 7.79 -30.09 17.68
CA GLU A 32 7.34 -30.76 16.45
C GLU A 32 5.92 -30.34 16.06
N GLU A 33 5.02 -30.25 17.03
CA GLU A 33 3.69 -29.68 16.83
C GLU A 33 3.77 -28.21 16.37
N ALA A 34 4.74 -27.44 16.89
CA ALA A 34 4.97 -26.06 16.45
C ALA A 34 5.46 -25.97 14.99
N LYS A 35 6.34 -26.89 14.55
CA LYS A 35 6.75 -27.02 13.13
C LYS A 35 5.57 -27.34 12.21
N ASN A 36 4.69 -28.24 12.62
CA ASN A 36 3.50 -28.63 11.85
C ASN A 36 2.41 -27.55 11.78
N ALA A 37 2.64 -26.38 12.38
CA ALA A 37 1.86 -25.16 12.16
C ALA A 37 2.56 -24.15 11.22
N ILE A 38 3.78 -24.42 10.75
CA ILE A 38 4.57 -23.50 9.91
C ILE A 38 4.51 -23.94 8.44
N VAL A 39 4.45 -22.95 7.55
CA VAL A 39 4.39 -23.16 6.09
C VAL A 39 5.48 -22.37 5.37
N LYS A 40 5.98 -22.93 4.27
CA LYS A 40 6.75 -22.22 3.26
C LYS A 40 5.78 -21.55 2.30
N ILE A 41 6.12 -20.34 1.88
CA ILE A 41 5.35 -19.59 0.90
C ILE A 41 6.27 -19.23 -0.26
N THR A 42 5.91 -19.68 -1.46
CA THR A 42 6.61 -19.37 -2.71
C THR A 42 5.69 -18.52 -3.58
N SER A 43 6.14 -17.33 -3.98
CA SER A 43 5.33 -16.37 -4.74
C SER A 43 6.18 -15.64 -5.78
N LYS A 44 5.53 -14.99 -6.74
CA LYS A 44 6.17 -13.98 -7.61
C LYS A 44 6.02 -12.59 -6.98
N ASN A 45 7.09 -11.80 -7.02
CA ASN A 45 6.97 -10.36 -6.75
C ASN A 45 6.51 -9.60 -8.01
N PHE A 46 6.35 -8.27 -7.89
CA PHE A 46 5.92 -7.40 -8.99
C PHE A 46 6.86 -7.35 -10.20
N GLU A 47 8.08 -7.89 -10.11
CA GLU A 47 9.02 -8.04 -11.23
C GLU A 47 8.89 -9.41 -11.92
N GLY A 48 7.97 -10.26 -11.43
CA GLY A 48 7.78 -11.63 -11.89
C GLY A 48 8.82 -12.62 -11.37
N THR A 49 9.75 -12.18 -10.52
CA THR A 49 10.79 -13.05 -9.95
C THR A 49 10.26 -13.81 -8.74
N THR A 50 10.62 -15.10 -8.65
CA THR A 50 10.21 -15.97 -7.55
C THR A 50 10.92 -15.55 -6.27
N GLN A 51 10.16 -15.45 -5.17
CA GLN A 51 10.67 -15.24 -3.83
C GLN A 51 10.11 -16.28 -2.86
N THR A 52 10.87 -16.57 -1.80
CA THR A 52 10.46 -17.49 -0.73
C THR A 52 10.29 -16.74 0.58
N GLY A 53 9.22 -17.04 1.31
CA GLY A 53 9.00 -16.62 2.69
C GLY A 53 8.37 -17.73 3.52
N THR A 54 7.96 -17.36 4.73
CA THR A 54 7.38 -18.27 5.71
C THR A 54 6.04 -17.72 6.19
N GLY A 55 5.11 -18.60 6.56
CA GLY A 55 3.91 -18.24 7.30
C GLY A 55 3.60 -19.27 8.37
N PHE A 56 2.48 -19.11 9.06
CA PHE A 56 2.01 -20.11 10.02
C PHE A 56 0.48 -20.15 10.14
N VAL A 57 -0.06 -21.34 10.42
CA VAL A 57 -1.48 -21.62 10.58
C VAL A 57 -1.96 -21.07 11.92
N ILE A 58 -2.90 -20.14 11.87
CA ILE A 58 -3.53 -19.51 13.03
C ILE A 58 -4.87 -20.16 13.41
N ALA A 59 -5.59 -20.71 12.43
CA ALA A 59 -6.89 -21.34 12.65
C ALA A 59 -7.17 -22.45 11.63
N LYS A 60 -8.00 -23.41 12.05
CA LYS A 60 -8.52 -24.50 11.22
C LYS A 60 -10.05 -24.41 11.25
N HIS A 61 -10.68 -24.47 10.09
CA HIS A 61 -12.13 -24.35 9.98
C HIS A 61 -12.82 -25.66 10.42
N PRO A 62 -13.99 -25.62 11.09
CA PRO A 62 -14.67 -26.83 11.55
C PRO A 62 -15.10 -27.82 10.46
N ASN A 63 -15.15 -27.40 9.19
CA ASN A 63 -15.50 -28.28 8.06
C ASN A 63 -14.42 -29.34 7.72
N GLY A 64 -13.26 -29.33 8.38
CA GLY A 64 -12.21 -30.32 8.17
C GLY A 64 -11.37 -30.12 6.90
N LYS A 65 -11.52 -28.98 6.21
CA LYS A 65 -10.93 -28.75 4.87
C LYS A 65 -10.26 -27.38 4.67
N LYS A 66 -10.67 -26.35 5.41
CA LYS A 66 -10.15 -24.98 5.25
C LYS A 66 -9.21 -24.58 6.39
N VAL A 67 -8.08 -23.95 6.08
CA VAL A 67 -7.17 -23.39 7.09
C VAL A 67 -6.83 -21.94 6.80
N TYR A 68 -6.47 -21.20 7.86
CA TYR A 68 -6.09 -19.79 7.81
C TYR A 68 -4.64 -19.64 8.25
N ILE A 69 -3.85 -18.95 7.43
CA ILE A 69 -2.40 -18.76 7.58
C ILE A 69 -2.12 -17.26 7.69
N VAL A 70 -1.10 -16.89 8.47
CA VAL A 70 -0.56 -15.52 8.53
C VAL A 70 0.87 -15.49 8.02
N THR A 71 1.21 -14.44 7.29
CA THR A 71 2.57 -14.09 6.84
C THR A 71 2.72 -12.56 6.73
N ALA A 72 3.89 -12.08 6.32
CA ALA A 72 4.10 -10.66 6.02
C ALA A 72 3.55 -10.30 4.63
N ALA A 73 2.99 -9.11 4.44
CA ALA A 73 2.37 -8.73 3.17
C ALA A 73 3.35 -8.81 2.00
N HIS A 74 4.60 -8.35 2.21
CA HIS A 74 5.65 -8.41 1.20
C HIS A 74 6.07 -9.83 0.75
N VAL A 75 5.65 -10.89 1.47
CA VAL A 75 5.89 -12.30 1.07
C VAL A 75 4.94 -12.75 -0.05
N VAL A 76 3.76 -12.13 -0.19
CA VAL A 76 2.73 -12.53 -1.17
C VAL A 76 2.41 -11.45 -2.22
N MET A 77 2.73 -10.19 -1.95
CA MET A 77 2.48 -9.08 -2.88
C MET A 77 3.22 -9.26 -4.22
N GLY A 78 2.45 -9.27 -5.31
CA GLY A 78 2.93 -9.45 -6.68
C GLY A 78 2.45 -10.75 -7.33
N ASP A 79 1.99 -11.71 -6.52
CA ASP A 79 1.33 -12.93 -6.96
C ASP A 79 -0.16 -12.86 -6.64
N SER A 80 -0.98 -13.51 -7.45
CA SER A 80 -2.41 -13.72 -7.18
C SER A 80 -2.64 -15.04 -6.44
N ASN A 81 -1.78 -16.05 -6.69
CA ASN A 81 -1.94 -17.42 -6.21
C ASN A 81 -0.63 -17.92 -5.54
N PRO A 82 -0.18 -17.32 -4.42
CA PRO A 82 0.99 -17.78 -3.69
C PRO A 82 0.89 -19.27 -3.32
N LYS A 83 1.99 -19.99 -3.51
CA LYS A 83 2.08 -21.44 -3.31
C LYS A 83 2.52 -21.74 -1.88
N ILE A 84 1.77 -22.62 -1.22
CA ILE A 84 1.98 -23.03 0.16
C ILE A 84 2.46 -24.48 0.20
N GLU A 85 3.60 -24.70 0.82
CA GLU A 85 4.15 -26.03 1.11
C GLU A 85 4.19 -26.20 2.64
N PHE A 86 3.67 -27.32 3.15
CA PHE A 86 3.60 -27.58 4.59
C PHE A 86 4.89 -28.21 5.11
N PHE A 87 5.27 -27.92 6.35
CA PHE A 87 6.47 -28.51 6.95
C PHE A 87 6.48 -30.05 6.89
N SER A 88 5.33 -30.69 7.10
CA SER A 88 5.18 -32.15 7.10
C SER A 88 5.16 -32.78 5.70
N GLN A 89 5.07 -32.00 4.62
CA GLN A 89 5.05 -32.51 3.24
C GLN A 89 5.74 -31.57 2.25
N THR A 90 6.95 -31.96 1.83
CA THR A 90 7.83 -31.16 0.97
C THR A 90 7.68 -31.40 -0.53
N SER A 91 6.78 -32.30 -0.94
CA SER A 91 6.60 -32.72 -2.35
C SER A 91 5.37 -32.14 -3.05
N SER A 92 4.53 -31.39 -2.33
CA SER A 92 3.24 -30.87 -2.83
C SER A 92 3.06 -29.41 -2.41
N PHE A 93 2.52 -28.59 -3.30
CA PHE A 93 2.11 -27.22 -3.00
C PHE A 93 0.60 -27.04 -3.20
N TYR A 94 0.03 -26.07 -2.49
CA TYR A 94 -1.36 -25.66 -2.61
C TYR A 94 -1.41 -24.16 -2.91
N GLU A 95 -2.21 -23.73 -3.88
CA GLU A 95 -2.39 -22.31 -4.18
C GLU A 95 -3.37 -21.69 -3.17
N ALA A 96 -2.98 -20.57 -2.57
CA ALA A 96 -3.76 -19.87 -1.55
C ALA A 96 -4.26 -18.52 -2.06
N GLU A 97 -5.55 -18.25 -1.80
CA GLU A 97 -6.08 -16.89 -1.84
C GLU A 97 -5.59 -16.13 -0.59
N TYR A 98 -5.51 -14.80 -0.67
CA TYR A 98 -5.08 -13.97 0.45
C TYR A 98 -5.72 -12.59 0.49
N LYS A 99 -5.66 -11.97 1.66
CA LYS A 99 -6.07 -10.59 1.90
C LYS A 99 -5.01 -9.87 2.73
N LEU A 100 -4.62 -8.68 2.29
CA LEU A 100 -3.73 -7.81 3.06
C LEU A 100 -4.50 -7.20 4.23
N TRP A 101 -3.91 -7.26 5.43
CA TRP A 101 -4.52 -6.70 6.62
C TRP A 101 -4.28 -5.19 6.69
N GLU A 102 -5.37 -4.44 6.82
CA GLU A 102 -5.37 -2.98 6.73
C GLU A 102 -4.28 -2.32 7.59
N LYS A 103 -3.50 -1.45 6.95
CA LYS A 103 -2.51 -0.57 7.60
C LYS A 103 -1.35 -1.31 8.29
N SER A 104 -1.05 -2.54 7.86
CA SER A 104 0.07 -3.35 8.35
C SER A 104 0.76 -4.14 7.22
N ASP A 105 2.00 -4.57 7.44
CA ASP A 105 2.71 -5.53 6.57
C ASP A 105 2.35 -6.97 6.98
N VAL A 106 1.06 -7.29 7.00
CA VAL A 106 0.51 -8.62 7.33
C VAL A 106 -0.45 -9.05 6.23
N ALA A 107 -0.37 -10.31 5.82
CA ALA A 107 -1.33 -10.97 4.95
C ALA A 107 -1.97 -12.16 5.68
N ILE A 108 -3.28 -12.31 5.53
CA ILE A 108 -4.03 -13.52 5.89
C ILE A 108 -4.27 -14.31 4.61
N LEU A 109 -3.83 -15.56 4.60
CA LEU A 109 -4.03 -16.51 3.52
C LEU A 109 -5.08 -17.54 3.94
N TRP A 110 -5.81 -18.11 2.99
CA TRP A 110 -6.59 -19.31 3.22
C TRP A 110 -6.36 -20.35 2.12
N LEU A 111 -6.46 -21.61 2.54
CA LEU A 111 -6.48 -22.78 1.68
C LEU A 111 -7.81 -23.47 1.89
N ASP A 112 -8.54 -23.71 0.80
CA ASP A 112 -9.77 -24.51 0.78
C ASP A 112 -9.48 -25.93 0.27
N ASP A 113 -10.44 -26.84 0.51
CA ASP A 113 -10.42 -28.24 0.06
C ASP A 113 -9.11 -29.02 0.32
N LEU A 114 -8.42 -28.74 1.43
CA LEU A 114 -7.25 -29.52 1.83
C LEU A 114 -7.62 -31.00 2.06
N PRO A 115 -6.78 -31.95 1.60
CA PRO A 115 -7.03 -33.36 1.83
C PRO A 115 -7.07 -33.70 3.34
N PRO A 116 -7.96 -34.62 3.79
CA PRO A 116 -8.17 -34.87 5.22
C PRO A 116 -6.95 -35.35 5.99
N ASP A 117 -6.05 -36.10 5.33
CA ASP A 117 -4.78 -36.57 5.90
C ASP A 117 -3.84 -35.39 6.19
N ILE A 118 -3.74 -34.42 5.27
CA ILE A 118 -3.01 -33.16 5.47
C ILE A 118 -3.64 -32.39 6.62
N PHE A 119 -4.94 -32.10 6.51
CA PHE A 119 -5.66 -31.29 7.47
C PHE A 119 -5.55 -31.86 8.88
N SER A 120 -5.56 -33.20 9.04
CA SER A 120 -5.41 -33.83 10.36
C SER A 120 -4.06 -33.54 11.04
N GLN A 121 -2.98 -33.47 10.25
CA GLN A 121 -1.60 -33.26 10.72
C GLN A 121 -1.27 -31.78 11.02
N LEU A 122 -2.05 -30.83 10.49
CA LEU A 122 -1.79 -29.40 10.73
C LEU A 122 -2.13 -29.00 12.16
N HIS A 123 -1.20 -28.31 12.80
CA HIS A 123 -1.40 -27.68 14.11
C HIS A 123 -1.73 -26.19 13.96
N THR A 124 -2.15 -25.55 15.06
CA THR A 124 -2.40 -24.10 15.12
C THR A 124 -1.47 -23.46 16.14
N LEU A 125 -0.85 -22.35 15.74
CA LEU A 125 -0.02 -21.54 16.62
C LEU A 125 -0.85 -20.39 17.19
N CYS A 126 -1.06 -20.43 18.51
CA CYS A 126 -1.75 -19.33 19.19
C CYS A 126 -0.83 -18.13 19.27
N ILE A 127 -1.30 -17.01 18.75
CA ILE A 127 -0.65 -15.71 18.94
C ILE A 127 -0.98 -15.26 20.37
N SER A 128 0.03 -14.88 21.15
CA SER A 128 -0.13 -14.38 22.51
C SER A 128 0.57 -13.05 22.67
N LYS A 129 -0.02 -12.16 23.47
CA LYS A 129 0.71 -11.01 24.01
C LYS A 129 1.83 -11.57 24.91
N VAL A 130 3.09 -11.22 24.62
CA VAL A 130 4.23 -11.53 25.48
C VAL A 130 5.05 -10.27 25.73
N ASP A 131 5.28 -9.95 27.00
CA ASP A 131 6.30 -9.01 27.44
C ASP A 131 7.54 -9.88 27.78
N LEU A 132 8.64 -9.73 27.05
CA LEU A 132 9.82 -10.61 27.15
C LEU A 132 10.85 -10.08 28.16
N GLU A 133 11.36 -10.98 28.99
CA GLU A 133 12.34 -10.72 30.06
C GLU A 133 13.68 -11.42 29.82
N ALA A 134 14.75 -10.93 30.46
CA ALA A 134 16.07 -11.53 30.36
C ALA A 134 16.06 -13.01 30.81
N GLY A 135 16.56 -13.90 29.96
CA GLY A 135 16.52 -15.36 30.17
C GLY A 135 15.34 -16.09 29.52
N ASN A 136 14.39 -15.38 28.90
CA ASN A 136 13.41 -16.00 28.01
C ASN A 136 14.12 -16.62 26.78
N GLU A 137 13.64 -17.78 26.31
CA GLU A 137 14.13 -18.36 25.04
C GLU A 137 13.13 -18.08 23.91
N VAL A 138 13.58 -17.37 22.88
CA VAL A 138 12.81 -17.13 21.66
C VAL A 138 13.44 -17.88 20.50
N PHE A 139 12.60 -18.47 19.64
CA PHE A 139 13.01 -19.21 18.46
C PHE A 139 12.33 -18.66 17.22
N THR A 140 12.97 -18.76 16.06
CA THR A 140 12.32 -18.53 14.76
C THR A 140 12.50 -19.76 13.86
N TYR A 141 11.62 -19.89 12.88
CA TYR A 141 11.66 -20.89 11.81
C TYR A 141 11.52 -20.17 10.47
N GLY A 142 12.22 -20.68 9.45
CA GLY A 142 12.06 -20.21 8.09
C GLY A 142 12.67 -21.13 7.04
N PHE A 143 12.49 -20.75 5.77
CA PHE A 143 12.87 -21.54 4.59
C PHE A 143 13.89 -20.78 3.72
N PRO A 144 15.17 -20.70 4.13
CA PRO A 144 16.21 -20.07 3.33
C PRO A 144 16.61 -20.94 2.12
N GLU A 145 17.04 -20.28 1.05
CA GLU A 145 17.21 -20.84 -0.32
C GLU A 145 18.24 -21.99 -0.48
N GLU A 146 18.87 -22.47 0.60
CA GLU A 146 19.92 -23.50 0.58
C GLU A 146 19.76 -24.61 1.65
N GLU A 147 18.96 -24.38 2.69
CA GLU A 147 18.77 -25.35 3.80
C GLU A 147 17.29 -25.37 4.20
N TRP A 148 16.61 -26.49 3.94
CA TRP A 148 15.26 -26.69 4.47
C TRP A 148 15.30 -26.69 6.01
N HIS A 149 14.43 -25.87 6.63
CA HIS A 149 14.05 -25.93 8.05
C HIS A 149 15.14 -25.65 9.10
N ARG A 150 15.74 -24.45 9.08
CA ARG A 150 16.60 -24.04 10.21
C ARG A 150 15.78 -23.35 11.31
N HIS A 151 15.58 -24.05 12.42
CA HIS A 151 15.12 -23.41 13.66
C HIS A 151 16.31 -22.74 14.35
N LYS A 152 16.13 -21.50 14.82
CA LYS A 152 17.21 -20.72 15.42
C LYS A 152 16.77 -20.12 16.75
N LYS A 153 17.53 -20.42 17.82
CA LYS A 153 17.45 -19.64 19.07
C LYS A 153 17.94 -18.23 18.75
N MET A 154 17.14 -17.25 19.12
CA MET A 154 17.42 -15.84 18.89
C MET A 154 17.88 -15.21 20.20
N ASP A 155 19.06 -14.59 20.18
CA ASP A 155 19.45 -13.66 21.23
C ASP A 155 18.63 -12.37 21.06
N PHE A 156 18.23 -11.71 22.14
CA PHE A 156 17.52 -10.45 22.04
C PHE A 156 17.88 -9.46 23.14
N GLU A 157 17.72 -8.18 22.84
CA GLU A 157 17.89 -7.06 23.77
C GLU A 157 16.74 -6.06 23.60
N LEU A 158 16.35 -5.39 24.68
CA LEU A 158 15.40 -4.28 24.62
C LEU A 158 16.18 -2.97 24.47
N SER A 159 15.99 -2.26 23.36
CA SER A 159 16.63 -0.98 23.12
C SER A 159 16.08 0.12 24.02
N LYS A 160 16.80 1.24 24.11
CA LYS A 160 16.37 2.46 24.84
C LYS A 160 15.05 3.05 24.33
N GLU A 161 14.61 2.66 23.13
CA GLU A 161 13.37 3.08 22.49
C GLU A 161 12.25 2.02 22.62
N ASN A 162 12.38 1.10 23.58
CA ASN A 162 11.49 -0.04 23.82
C ASN A 162 11.35 -1.01 22.63
N THR A 163 12.27 -1.00 21.66
CA THR A 163 12.29 -1.94 20.53
C THR A 163 13.04 -3.21 20.91
N TYR A 164 12.45 -4.39 20.70
CA TYR A 164 13.16 -5.65 20.84
C TYR A 164 14.02 -5.90 19.59
N ILE A 165 15.33 -6.01 19.80
CA ILE A 165 16.30 -6.29 18.74
C ILE A 165 16.74 -7.75 18.89
N PHE A 166 16.35 -8.59 17.94
CA PHE A 166 16.74 -9.99 17.87
C PHE A 166 17.98 -10.16 16.98
N GLY A 167 19.06 -10.69 17.53
CA GLY A 167 20.32 -10.91 16.84
C GLY A 167 20.46 -12.33 16.30
N GLY A 168 20.96 -12.46 15.08
CA GLY A 168 21.43 -13.73 14.54
C GLY A 168 21.60 -13.70 13.02
N ASN A 169 22.56 -14.48 12.52
CA ASN A 169 22.75 -14.68 11.07
C ASN A 169 21.47 -15.31 10.45
N ILE A 170 20.57 -14.48 9.97
CA ILE A 170 19.34 -14.84 9.26
C ILE A 170 19.61 -14.66 7.75
N LYS A 171 18.88 -15.40 6.92
CA LYS A 171 18.91 -15.28 5.46
C LYS A 171 17.52 -14.84 4.97
N PRO A 172 17.36 -14.41 3.70
CA PRO A 172 16.05 -14.41 3.03
C PRO A 172 15.33 -15.75 3.23
N GLY A 173 14.00 -15.75 3.19
CA GLY A 173 13.17 -16.94 3.48
C GLY A 173 12.58 -17.02 4.90
N PHE A 174 13.04 -16.21 5.86
CA PHE A 174 12.45 -16.14 7.22
C PHE A 174 11.33 -15.09 7.36
N SER A 175 11.13 -14.22 6.36
CA SER A 175 10.06 -13.21 6.37
C SER A 175 8.69 -13.83 6.56
N GLY A 176 7.86 -13.23 7.43
CA GLY A 176 6.51 -13.72 7.77
C GLY A 176 6.45 -14.94 8.71
N GLY A 177 7.58 -15.58 9.02
CA GLY A 177 7.63 -16.70 9.95
C GLY A 177 7.43 -16.29 11.42
N PRO A 178 6.91 -17.17 12.28
CA PRO A 178 6.62 -16.81 13.67
C PRO A 178 7.91 -16.71 14.51
N LEU A 179 7.98 -15.69 15.37
CA LEU A 179 8.79 -15.77 16.59
C LEU A 179 8.02 -16.56 17.63
N LEU A 180 8.66 -17.59 18.20
CA LEU A 180 8.07 -18.55 19.12
C LEU A 180 8.69 -18.44 20.50
N PHE A 181 7.82 -18.29 21.50
CA PHE A 181 8.18 -18.31 22.93
C PHE A 181 7.48 -19.48 23.62
N LYS A 182 8.08 -20.01 24.69
CA LYS A 182 7.50 -21.10 25.47
C LYS A 182 6.97 -20.59 26.82
N GLN A 183 5.65 -20.48 26.94
CA GLN A 183 4.95 -20.07 28.17
C GLN A 183 4.09 -21.21 28.70
N ASN A 184 4.13 -21.50 30.01
CA ASN A 184 3.29 -22.52 30.65
C ASN A 184 3.29 -23.88 29.93
N LYS A 185 4.49 -24.34 29.55
CA LYS A 185 4.77 -25.55 28.73
C LYS A 185 4.28 -25.52 27.27
N LYS A 186 3.55 -24.48 26.82
CA LYS A 186 3.09 -24.32 25.42
C LYS A 186 4.00 -23.40 24.62
N TRP A 187 4.15 -23.69 23.33
CA TRP A 187 4.73 -22.80 22.33
C TRP A 187 3.66 -21.87 21.78
N LEU A 188 3.98 -20.59 21.71
CA LEU A 188 3.09 -19.50 21.30
C LEU A 188 3.82 -18.61 20.30
N ALA A 189 3.10 -18.11 19.30
CA ALA A 189 3.59 -17.04 18.44
C ALA A 189 3.56 -15.71 19.21
N ILE A 190 4.66 -14.97 19.19
CA ILE A 190 4.81 -13.71 19.93
C ILE A 190 4.08 -12.58 19.20
N ALA A 191 3.18 -11.89 19.90
CA ALA A 191 2.77 -10.54 19.57
C ALA A 191 3.31 -9.57 20.64
N THR A 192 4.09 -8.58 20.21
CA THR A 192 4.61 -7.51 21.07
C THR A 192 3.57 -6.39 21.21
N THR A 193 3.69 -5.56 22.24
CA THR A 193 2.69 -4.49 22.48
C THR A 193 3.14 -3.12 22.00
N LYS A 194 2.22 -2.14 22.10
CA LYS A 194 2.40 -0.69 21.87
C LYS A 194 3.88 -0.26 21.88
N TRP A 195 4.35 0.23 20.72
CA TRP A 195 5.71 0.76 20.48
C TRP A 195 6.88 -0.25 20.51
N GLN A 196 6.66 -1.51 20.90
CA GLN A 196 7.71 -2.54 20.85
C GLN A 196 7.85 -3.13 19.44
N VAL A 197 8.73 -2.52 18.68
CA VAL A 197 9.13 -2.92 17.33
C VAL A 197 10.10 -4.12 17.40
N VAL A 198 10.17 -4.96 16.34
CA VAL A 198 10.94 -6.22 16.33
C VAL A 198 11.97 -6.25 15.19
N ALA A 199 13.24 -6.00 15.50
CA ALA A 199 14.35 -6.06 14.54
C ALA A 199 14.96 -7.46 14.46
N MET A 200 15.34 -7.91 13.26
CA MET A 200 16.15 -9.12 13.05
C MET A 200 17.46 -8.74 12.34
N ILE A 201 18.58 -8.81 13.08
CA ILE A 201 19.89 -8.30 12.63
C ILE A 201 20.96 -9.38 12.44
N ASN A 202 21.69 -9.30 11.32
CA ASN A 202 22.92 -10.04 11.05
C ASN A 202 24.04 -9.44 11.90
N LYS A 203 24.50 -10.13 12.95
CA LYS A 203 25.69 -9.68 13.70
C LYS A 203 26.98 -10.05 12.94
N LYS A 204 27.23 -9.34 11.83
CA LYS A 204 28.53 -9.27 11.13
C LYS A 204 29.05 -7.83 11.18
N GLY A 205 30.02 -7.58 12.07
CA GLY A 205 30.61 -6.25 12.28
C GLY A 205 29.88 -5.40 13.33
N PRO A 206 30.45 -4.24 13.71
CA PRO A 206 30.05 -3.47 14.89
C PRO A 206 28.68 -2.78 14.80
N THR A 207 28.06 -2.73 13.62
CA THR A 207 26.78 -2.03 13.38
C THR A 207 25.59 -2.95 13.04
N GLY A 208 25.83 -4.24 12.76
CA GLY A 208 24.80 -5.28 12.59
C GLY A 208 23.75 -5.04 11.49
N GLU A 209 23.87 -5.71 10.34
CA GLU A 209 22.96 -5.52 9.20
C GLU A 209 21.49 -5.87 9.53
N VAL A 210 20.56 -4.93 9.33
CA VAL A 210 19.12 -5.23 9.44
C VAL A 210 18.68 -6.02 8.20
N ILE A 211 18.44 -7.32 8.36
CA ILE A 211 18.05 -8.22 7.26
C ILE A 211 16.53 -8.22 7.09
N ALA A 212 15.83 -8.17 8.21
CA ALA A 212 14.39 -8.29 8.27
C ALA A 212 13.87 -7.66 9.56
N THR A 213 12.60 -7.36 9.54
CA THR A 213 11.95 -6.50 10.52
C THR A 213 10.52 -6.95 10.60
N GLN A 214 10.19 -7.67 11.68
CA GLN A 214 8.84 -8.20 11.80
C GLN A 214 7.90 -7.06 12.18
N ALA A 215 7.15 -6.58 11.19
CA ALA A 215 6.07 -5.67 11.42
C ALA A 215 5.04 -6.35 12.33
N GLN A 216 4.87 -5.75 13.50
CA GLN A 216 3.89 -6.07 14.53
C GLN A 216 2.68 -6.87 14.05
N ILE A 217 2.58 -8.14 14.47
CA ILE A 217 1.32 -8.87 14.43
C ILE A 217 0.37 -8.11 15.36
N LEU A 218 -0.53 -7.32 14.75
CA LEU A 218 -1.38 -6.42 15.49
C LEU A 218 -2.21 -7.23 16.50
N LEU A 219 -2.23 -6.80 17.76
CA LEU A 219 -3.13 -7.39 18.77
C LEU A 219 -4.60 -7.32 18.31
N ASN A 220 -4.94 -6.35 17.44
CA ASN A 220 -6.25 -6.25 16.80
C ASN A 220 -6.58 -7.45 15.90
N LEU A 221 -5.60 -8.15 15.32
CA LEU A 221 -5.82 -9.40 14.59
C LEU A 221 -6.46 -10.44 15.53
N ILE A 222 -5.99 -10.50 16.78
CA ILE A 222 -6.50 -11.43 17.81
C ILE A 222 -7.89 -10.99 18.31
N THR A 223 -8.11 -9.68 18.48
CA THR A 223 -9.44 -9.16 18.92
C THR A 223 -10.49 -9.19 17.80
N GLN A 224 -10.09 -9.23 16.53
CA GLN A 224 -10.98 -9.17 15.37
C GLN A 224 -11.12 -10.50 14.61
N LEU A 225 -10.45 -11.59 15.03
CA LEU A 225 -10.82 -12.96 14.67
C LEU A 225 -12.14 -13.41 15.37
N ASP A 226 -13.13 -12.55 15.24
CA ASP A 226 -14.55 -12.76 15.46
C ASP A 226 -15.06 -13.68 14.33
N PRO A 227 -16.00 -14.62 14.58
CA PRO A 227 -16.75 -15.29 13.51
C PRO A 227 -17.31 -14.35 12.42
N ASN A 228 -17.53 -13.06 12.71
CA ASN A 228 -17.87 -12.06 11.70
C ASN A 228 -16.80 -11.86 10.62
N ILE A 229 -15.50 -12.05 10.88
CA ILE A 229 -14.47 -11.98 9.82
C ILE A 229 -14.53 -13.21 8.91
N ILE A 230 -14.73 -14.42 9.46
CA ILE A 230 -14.96 -15.62 8.65
C ILE A 230 -16.18 -15.39 7.74
N ARG A 231 -17.28 -14.89 8.31
CA ARG A 231 -18.51 -14.54 7.57
C ARG A 231 -18.30 -13.44 6.50
N LEU A 232 -17.44 -12.45 6.74
CA LEU A 232 -17.08 -11.43 5.75
C LEU A 232 -16.14 -11.97 4.65
N MET A 233 -15.39 -13.04 4.92
CA MET A 233 -14.55 -13.74 3.94
C MET A 233 -15.33 -14.77 3.12
N GLU A 234 -16.54 -15.17 3.55
CA GLU A 234 -17.41 -16.14 2.87
C GLU A 234 -18.44 -15.52 1.91
N GLN A 235 -18.56 -14.18 1.85
CA GLN A 235 -19.50 -13.50 0.95
C GLN A 235 -18.99 -13.46 -0.51
N LYS A 236 -19.39 -14.43 -1.33
CA LYS A 236 -19.35 -14.29 -2.79
C LYS A 236 -20.39 -13.25 -3.24
N VAL A 237 -19.93 -12.20 -3.93
CA VAL A 237 -20.80 -11.19 -4.55
C VAL A 237 -21.46 -11.78 -5.79
N SER A 238 -22.79 -11.90 -5.76
CA SER A 238 -23.60 -12.30 -6.91
C SER A 238 -24.10 -11.05 -7.65
N ILE A 239 -23.73 -10.90 -8.93
CA ILE A 239 -24.12 -9.75 -9.76
C ILE A 239 -25.55 -9.95 -10.28
N LEU A 240 -26.41 -8.95 -10.09
CA LEU A 240 -27.73 -8.86 -10.73
C LEU A 240 -27.70 -7.73 -11.77
N THR A 241 -28.07 -8.05 -13.01
CA THR A 241 -28.18 -7.11 -14.13
C THR A 241 -29.61 -6.54 -14.25
N PRO A 242 -29.77 -5.22 -14.49
CA PRO A 242 -31.02 -4.64 -14.97
C PRO A 242 -30.98 -4.31 -16.48
N THR A 243 -32.13 -4.42 -17.14
CA THR A 243 -32.34 -4.21 -18.57
C THR A 243 -32.59 -2.75 -18.96
N MET A 244 -32.18 -2.36 -20.18
CA MET A 244 -32.63 -1.14 -20.89
C MET A 244 -33.85 -1.48 -21.79
N GLN A 245 -34.57 -0.61 -22.54
CA GLN A 245 -34.46 0.78 -23.05
C GLN A 245 -35.93 1.17 -23.48
N PRO A 246 -36.30 2.17 -24.35
CA PRO A 246 -35.68 3.42 -24.87
C PRO A 246 -36.70 4.61 -24.70
N PRO A 247 -36.80 5.68 -25.56
CA PRO A 247 -35.86 6.28 -26.52
C PRO A 247 -35.66 7.82 -26.37
N TYR A 248 -34.57 8.37 -26.91
CA TYR A 248 -34.58 9.70 -27.55
C TYR A 248 -33.47 9.85 -28.61
N SER A 249 -33.70 10.73 -29.59
CA SER A 249 -32.90 10.92 -30.81
C SER A 249 -31.93 12.13 -30.73
N PRO A 250 -30.95 12.28 -31.66
CA PRO A 250 -29.66 12.91 -31.34
C PRO A 250 -29.47 14.35 -31.86
N PRO A 251 -28.48 15.08 -31.31
CA PRO A 251 -27.76 16.14 -32.02
C PRO A 251 -26.33 15.72 -32.41
N SER A 252 -25.87 16.19 -33.58
CA SER A 252 -24.47 16.28 -34.06
C SER A 252 -23.48 15.17 -33.62
N VAL A 253 -23.12 14.29 -34.55
CA VAL A 253 -22.06 13.27 -34.35
C VAL A 253 -20.70 13.94 -34.22
N LYS A 254 -20.30 14.26 -33.00
CA LYS A 254 -18.91 14.57 -32.62
C LYS A 254 -18.10 13.25 -32.69
N PRO A 255 -16.79 13.29 -33.03
CA PRO A 255 -16.01 12.07 -33.26
C PRO A 255 -15.98 11.19 -31.99
N PRO A 256 -16.09 9.86 -32.11
CA PRO A 256 -16.08 8.96 -30.95
C PRO A 256 -14.72 8.99 -30.24
N ILE A 257 -14.74 8.78 -28.92
CA ILE A 257 -13.52 8.73 -28.09
C ILE A 257 -12.56 7.67 -28.66
N ASN A 258 -11.35 8.08 -29.04
CA ASN A 258 -10.28 7.13 -29.28
C ASN A 258 -9.77 6.60 -27.93
N LEU A 259 -10.37 5.49 -27.50
CA LEU A 259 -10.15 4.83 -26.20
C LEU A 259 -8.66 4.57 -25.88
N SER A 260 -7.78 4.52 -26.89
CA SER A 260 -6.36 4.20 -26.72
C SER A 260 -5.46 5.42 -26.45
N GLU A 261 -5.87 6.62 -26.89
CA GLU A 261 -5.07 7.85 -26.80
C GLU A 261 -5.67 8.92 -25.91
N ASP A 262 -7.00 9.08 -25.94
CA ASP A 262 -7.67 10.24 -25.31
C ASP A 262 -8.21 9.90 -23.91
N LEU A 263 -8.39 8.63 -23.56
CA LEU A 263 -8.74 8.25 -22.19
C LEU A 263 -7.55 8.40 -21.22
N PRO A 264 -7.81 8.79 -19.96
CA PRO A 264 -6.77 8.76 -18.92
C PRO A 264 -6.29 7.34 -18.69
N LYS A 265 -4.98 7.14 -18.68
CA LYS A 265 -4.39 5.82 -18.37
C LYS A 265 -4.49 5.58 -16.88
N MET A 266 -5.29 4.58 -16.49
CA MET A 266 -5.60 4.29 -15.10
C MET A 266 -4.59 3.32 -14.47
N VAL A 267 -4.50 3.33 -13.14
CA VAL A 267 -3.72 2.41 -12.32
C VAL A 267 -4.57 2.01 -11.13
N SER A 268 -4.81 0.70 -10.97
CA SER A 268 -5.55 0.14 -9.84
C SER A 268 -4.77 0.31 -8.53
N ILE A 269 -5.38 0.94 -7.53
CA ILE A 269 -4.82 1.15 -6.20
C ILE A 269 -5.55 0.21 -5.22
N LYS A 270 -4.89 -0.90 -4.87
CA LYS A 270 -5.37 -1.89 -3.88
C LYS A 270 -6.73 -2.55 -4.18
N GLU A 271 -7.17 -2.55 -5.44
CA GLU A 271 -8.49 -3.03 -5.85
C GLU A 271 -9.68 -2.25 -5.24
N ASP A 272 -9.42 -1.12 -4.55
CA ASP A 272 -10.45 -0.23 -4.00
C ASP A 272 -10.95 0.79 -5.07
N PHE A 273 -10.04 1.28 -5.91
CA PHE A 273 -10.29 2.26 -6.98
C PHE A 273 -9.14 2.28 -7.98
N GLU A 274 -9.36 2.77 -9.20
CA GLU A 274 -8.30 3.15 -10.13
C GLU A 274 -8.03 4.65 -10.08
N ILE A 275 -6.78 5.10 -10.26
CA ILE A 275 -6.43 6.53 -10.40
C ILE A 275 -5.63 6.79 -11.65
N SER A 276 -5.81 7.96 -12.28
CA SER A 276 -5.06 8.28 -13.49
C SER A 276 -3.56 8.43 -13.19
N LYS A 277 -2.76 7.70 -13.97
CA LYS A 277 -1.30 7.62 -13.90
C LYS A 277 -0.61 8.99 -13.96
N TYR A 278 -1.27 9.88 -14.66
CA TYR A 278 -0.90 11.25 -14.94
C TYR A 278 -2.03 12.18 -14.48
N GLU A 279 -1.71 13.45 -14.26
CA GLU A 279 -2.71 14.52 -14.29
C GLU A 279 -3.44 14.52 -15.64
N ILE A 280 -4.67 15.03 -15.69
CA ILE A 280 -5.39 15.20 -16.96
C ILE A 280 -4.64 16.19 -17.84
N THR A 281 -4.37 15.81 -19.10
CA THR A 281 -3.61 16.65 -20.03
C THR A 281 -4.46 17.74 -20.67
N LEU A 282 -3.82 18.79 -21.18
CA LEU A 282 -4.49 19.82 -21.97
C LEU A 282 -5.18 19.25 -23.21
N LYS A 283 -4.61 18.23 -23.89
CA LYS A 283 -5.26 17.55 -25.03
C LYS A 283 -6.62 16.97 -24.63
N GLN A 284 -6.64 16.22 -23.53
CA GLN A 284 -7.83 15.54 -23.02
C GLN A 284 -8.89 16.55 -22.57
N TYR A 285 -8.47 17.63 -21.92
CA TYR A 285 -9.38 18.68 -21.49
C TYR A 285 -9.95 19.51 -22.66
N LYS A 286 -9.16 19.81 -23.69
CA LYS A 286 -9.65 20.43 -24.94
C LYS A 286 -10.69 19.56 -25.60
N TYR A 287 -10.43 18.25 -25.72
CA TYR A 287 -11.41 17.31 -26.26
C TYR A 287 -12.72 17.32 -25.46
N PHE A 288 -12.69 17.33 -24.12
CA PHE A 288 -13.88 17.53 -23.29
C PHE A 288 -14.62 18.84 -23.61
N CYS A 289 -13.89 19.95 -23.77
CA CYS A 289 -14.47 21.23 -24.16
C CYS A 289 -15.16 21.16 -25.53
N ASP A 290 -14.53 20.52 -26.53
CA ASP A 290 -15.12 20.29 -27.86
C ASP A 290 -16.38 19.42 -27.78
N GLN A 291 -16.38 18.38 -26.93
CA GLN A 291 -17.56 17.52 -26.73
C GLN A 291 -18.71 18.24 -26.03
N THR A 292 -18.43 19.21 -25.15
CA THR A 292 -19.42 19.86 -24.28
C THR A 292 -19.72 21.32 -24.62
N ASP A 293 -19.11 21.86 -25.67
CA ASP A 293 -19.19 23.26 -26.12
C ASP A 293 -18.78 24.25 -25.01
N ARG A 294 -17.90 23.81 -24.10
CA ARG A 294 -17.31 24.61 -23.03
C ARG A 294 -16.10 25.38 -23.55
N ALA A 295 -15.87 26.57 -22.99
CA ALA A 295 -14.67 27.35 -23.31
C ALA A 295 -13.39 26.66 -22.83
N TYR A 296 -12.34 26.69 -23.66
CA TYR A 296 -11.01 26.23 -23.26
C TYR A 296 -10.48 27.01 -22.04
N PRO A 297 -9.69 26.36 -21.15
CA PRO A 297 -9.02 27.06 -20.06
C PRO A 297 -8.01 28.06 -20.63
N LYS A 298 -7.95 29.26 -20.03
CA LYS A 298 -6.99 30.28 -20.46
C LYS A 298 -5.58 29.80 -20.16
N SER A 299 -4.74 29.69 -21.20
CA SER A 299 -3.34 29.31 -21.02
C SER A 299 -2.63 30.30 -20.07
N PRO A 300 -1.80 29.82 -19.13
CA PRO A 300 -0.92 30.67 -18.31
C PRO A 300 0.28 31.22 -19.12
N GLY A 301 0.52 30.74 -20.34
CA GLY A 301 1.52 31.25 -21.26
C GLY A 301 1.75 30.36 -22.48
N ASP A 302 2.38 30.88 -23.53
CA ASP A 302 2.55 30.20 -24.83
C ASP A 302 3.42 28.92 -24.77
N TRP A 303 4.09 28.70 -23.63
CA TRP A 303 4.83 27.48 -23.34
C TRP A 303 3.93 26.26 -23.07
N MET A 304 2.64 26.46 -22.76
CA MET A 304 1.71 25.38 -22.42
C MET A 304 1.33 24.54 -23.66
N LYS A 305 1.61 23.24 -23.59
CA LYS A 305 1.41 22.29 -24.71
C LYS A 305 0.41 21.19 -24.36
N ASP A 306 -0.12 20.53 -25.38
CA ASP A 306 -1.17 19.52 -25.26
C ASP A 306 -0.82 18.32 -24.35
N ASN A 307 0.46 18.00 -24.18
CA ASN A 307 0.97 16.94 -23.31
C ASN A 307 1.34 17.39 -21.88
N MET A 308 1.13 18.66 -21.54
CA MET A 308 1.25 19.20 -20.18
C MET A 308 -0.06 18.99 -19.41
N PRO A 309 -0.03 18.99 -18.07
CA PRO A 309 -1.27 18.92 -17.27
C PRO A 309 -2.14 20.14 -17.57
N VAL A 310 -3.46 19.94 -17.65
CA VAL A 310 -4.38 21.06 -17.71
C VAL A 310 -4.32 21.84 -16.40
N VAL A 311 -4.19 23.15 -16.49
CA VAL A 311 -4.24 24.07 -15.36
C VAL A 311 -5.17 25.24 -15.66
N ASN A 312 -5.36 26.14 -14.69
CA ASN A 312 -6.30 27.24 -14.78
C ASN A 312 -7.76 26.79 -14.99
N VAL A 313 -8.10 25.63 -14.42
CA VAL A 313 -9.45 25.08 -14.29
C VAL A 313 -9.96 25.26 -12.86
N SER A 314 -11.24 25.59 -12.70
CA SER A 314 -11.88 25.62 -11.38
C SER A 314 -12.10 24.21 -10.83
N TRP A 315 -12.55 24.11 -9.58
CA TRP A 315 -12.99 22.82 -9.03
C TRP A 315 -14.23 22.29 -9.77
N ASP A 316 -15.19 23.16 -10.07
CA ASP A 316 -16.43 22.82 -10.78
C ASP A 316 -16.13 22.34 -12.22
N ASP A 317 -15.13 22.94 -12.87
CA ASP A 317 -14.62 22.52 -14.19
C ASP A 317 -13.98 21.13 -14.19
N ALA A 318 -13.34 20.75 -13.09
CA ALA A 318 -12.73 19.44 -12.91
C ALA A 318 -13.77 18.37 -12.57
N VAL A 319 -14.82 18.73 -11.81
CA VAL A 319 -15.99 17.87 -11.56
C VAL A 319 -16.78 17.64 -12.85
N ALA A 320 -17.09 18.69 -13.60
CA ALA A 320 -17.82 18.58 -14.88
C ALA A 320 -17.08 17.69 -15.89
N TYR A 321 -15.74 17.72 -15.92
CA TYR A 321 -14.94 16.78 -16.70
C TYR A 321 -15.15 15.33 -16.25
N THR A 322 -15.17 15.06 -14.94
CA THR A 322 -15.38 13.69 -14.42
C THR A 322 -16.81 13.18 -14.65
N GLU A 323 -17.82 14.05 -14.56
CA GLU A 323 -19.22 13.71 -14.86
C GLU A 323 -19.41 13.41 -16.34
N TRP A 324 -18.84 14.24 -17.23
CA TRP A 324 -18.82 13.98 -18.67
C TRP A 324 -18.10 12.66 -18.99
N LEU A 325 -16.89 12.46 -18.47
CA LEU A 325 -16.12 11.24 -18.72
C LEU A 325 -16.89 9.99 -18.27
N SER A 326 -17.58 10.07 -17.13
CA SER A 326 -18.45 9.00 -16.63
C SER A 326 -19.58 8.66 -17.60
N LYS A 327 -20.26 9.70 -18.10
CA LYS A 327 -21.36 9.55 -19.05
C LYS A 327 -20.92 8.91 -20.37
N GLU A 328 -19.81 9.36 -20.94
CA GLU A 328 -19.34 8.86 -22.23
C GLU A 328 -18.78 7.43 -22.15
N THR A 329 -18.09 7.08 -21.06
CA THR A 329 -17.51 5.74 -20.85
C THR A 329 -18.47 4.73 -20.24
N LYS A 330 -19.56 5.20 -19.60
CA LYS A 330 -20.48 4.41 -18.76
C LYS A 330 -19.82 3.79 -17.51
N GLU A 331 -18.77 4.45 -17.02
CA GLU A 331 -17.98 4.07 -15.84
C GLU A 331 -18.07 5.18 -14.78
N THR A 332 -17.80 4.89 -13.51
CA THR A 332 -17.92 5.94 -12.46
C THR A 332 -16.59 6.67 -12.28
N TYR A 333 -16.42 7.82 -12.92
CA TYR A 333 -15.28 8.73 -12.74
C TYR A 333 -15.60 9.90 -11.82
N ARG A 334 -14.62 10.31 -11.01
CA ARG A 334 -14.73 11.42 -10.05
C ARG A 334 -13.38 11.99 -9.66
N LEU A 335 -13.36 13.13 -8.97
CA LEU A 335 -12.15 13.60 -8.29
C LEU A 335 -11.76 12.66 -7.12
N PRO A 336 -10.45 12.45 -6.89
CA PRO A 336 -9.98 11.67 -5.75
C PRO A 336 -10.40 12.35 -4.44
N LYS A 337 -10.84 11.56 -3.46
CA LYS A 337 -10.91 12.00 -2.06
C LYS A 337 -9.49 12.34 -1.60
N ARG A 338 -9.30 13.26 -0.65
CA ARG A 338 -7.94 13.62 -0.18
C ARG A 338 -7.20 12.39 0.36
N LYS A 339 -7.89 11.44 0.98
CA LYS A 339 -7.31 10.17 1.44
C LYS A 339 -6.79 9.31 0.28
N GLU A 340 -7.59 9.15 -0.78
CA GLU A 340 -7.24 8.38 -1.98
C GLU A 340 -6.06 9.02 -2.71
N TRP A 341 -6.11 10.34 -2.91
CA TRP A 341 -4.98 11.10 -3.45
C TRP A 341 -3.71 10.91 -2.62
N THR A 342 -3.83 10.93 -1.29
CA THR A 342 -2.68 10.76 -0.39
C THR A 342 -2.11 9.35 -0.48
N LEU A 343 -2.97 8.32 -0.52
CA LEU A 343 -2.56 6.94 -0.68
C LEU A 343 -1.86 6.71 -2.02
N ALA A 344 -2.44 7.25 -3.10
CA ALA A 344 -1.87 7.24 -4.44
C ALA A 344 -0.50 7.95 -4.43
N ALA A 345 -0.40 9.15 -3.84
CA ALA A 345 0.84 9.92 -3.75
C ALA A 345 1.97 9.16 -3.03
N GLN A 346 1.65 8.46 -1.94
CA GLN A 346 2.62 7.64 -1.20
C GLN A 346 3.25 6.55 -2.07
N GLY A 347 2.52 5.97 -3.04
CA GLY A 347 3.11 4.97 -3.93
C GLY A 347 3.66 3.74 -3.22
N GLY A 348 3.17 3.42 -2.02
CA GLY A 348 3.73 2.39 -1.14
C GLY A 348 4.79 2.86 -0.13
N SER A 349 5.29 4.11 -0.19
CA SER A 349 6.37 4.62 0.67
C SER A 349 6.04 4.74 2.17
N GLY A 350 4.78 4.58 2.56
CA GLY A 350 4.34 4.77 3.94
C GLY A 350 4.27 6.25 4.34
N ARG A 351 4.55 6.56 5.62
CA ARG A 351 4.43 7.93 6.17
C ARG A 351 5.72 8.74 6.07
N THR A 352 6.16 8.97 4.84
CA THR A 352 7.28 9.84 4.51
C THR A 352 6.82 11.27 4.17
N ASP A 353 7.76 12.22 4.17
CA ASP A 353 7.50 13.59 3.71
C ASP A 353 7.22 13.60 2.19
N TYR A 354 8.01 12.86 1.42
CA TYR A 354 7.88 12.65 -0.02
C TYR A 354 7.79 11.16 -0.37
N PHE A 355 7.36 10.78 -1.57
CA PHE A 355 7.25 9.35 -1.90
C PHE A 355 8.62 8.65 -2.06
N TRP A 356 9.68 9.42 -2.30
CA TRP A 356 11.06 8.94 -2.32
C TRP A 356 11.71 8.87 -0.92
N GLY A 357 11.16 9.56 0.08
CA GLY A 357 11.68 9.52 1.45
C GLY A 357 11.53 10.84 2.22
N TYR A 358 12.58 11.21 2.95
CA TYR A 358 12.64 12.43 3.75
C TYR A 358 13.64 13.46 3.21
N ASP A 359 14.54 13.07 2.29
CA ASP A 359 15.53 13.96 1.74
C ASP A 359 14.90 14.88 0.69
N SER A 360 14.96 16.19 0.93
CA SER A 360 14.50 17.21 0.00
C SER A 360 15.45 17.47 -1.17
N SER A 361 16.72 17.09 -1.06
CA SER A 361 17.72 17.29 -2.12
C SER A 361 17.44 16.42 -3.35
N GLU A 362 16.85 15.24 -3.14
CA GLU A 362 16.42 14.33 -4.21
C GLU A 362 15.21 14.85 -5.02
N ALA A 363 14.55 15.93 -4.60
CA ALA A 363 13.28 16.38 -5.19
C ALA A 363 13.33 16.54 -6.72
N CYS A 364 14.43 17.03 -7.29
CA CYS A 364 14.57 17.23 -8.74
C CYS A 364 14.64 15.93 -9.58
N GLN A 365 14.78 14.76 -8.95
CA GLN A 365 14.67 13.45 -9.60
C GLN A 365 13.20 12.98 -9.73
N TYR A 366 12.29 13.57 -8.95
CA TYR A 366 10.94 13.04 -8.73
C TYR A 366 9.81 14.08 -8.91
N ALA A 367 10.13 15.37 -8.79
CA ALA A 367 9.17 16.46 -8.74
C ALA A 367 9.66 17.71 -9.48
N ASN A 368 8.71 18.43 -10.07
CA ASN A 368 8.90 19.72 -10.73
C ASN A 368 8.52 20.85 -9.76
N GLY A 369 9.44 21.75 -9.43
CA GLY A 369 9.28 22.80 -8.44
C GLY A 369 9.52 24.19 -9.03
N ASP A 370 9.83 25.18 -8.18
CA ASP A 370 10.42 26.44 -8.65
C ASP A 370 11.89 26.45 -8.22
N THR A 371 12.78 25.79 -8.98
CA THR A 371 14.23 25.81 -8.69
C THR A 371 14.97 26.95 -9.39
N LYS A 372 14.29 27.77 -10.20
CA LYS A 372 14.91 28.90 -10.91
C LYS A 372 14.82 30.21 -10.13
N ASN A 373 13.87 30.33 -9.21
CA ASN A 373 13.77 31.50 -8.35
C ASN A 373 14.95 31.56 -7.35
N PRO A 374 15.66 32.70 -7.21
CA PRO A 374 16.75 32.85 -6.26
C PRO A 374 16.38 32.64 -4.78
N THR A 375 15.09 32.63 -4.44
CA THR A 375 14.58 32.34 -3.09
C THR A 375 14.17 30.87 -2.89
N SER A 376 14.38 30.03 -3.91
CA SER A 376 14.14 28.60 -3.83
C SER A 376 15.01 27.94 -2.77
N ARG A 377 14.49 26.86 -2.17
CA ARG A 377 15.18 26.04 -1.17
C ARG A 377 15.47 24.62 -1.66
N PHE A 378 15.33 24.38 -2.97
CA PHE A 378 15.75 23.15 -3.62
C PHE A 378 17.17 23.33 -4.13
N ASP A 379 18.10 22.53 -3.62
CA ASP A 379 19.53 22.59 -3.98
C ASP A 379 19.84 21.73 -5.22
N CYS A 380 19.04 21.92 -6.28
CA CYS A 380 19.08 21.11 -7.49
C CYS A 380 18.39 21.81 -8.68
N ASN A 381 18.56 21.27 -9.89
CA ASN A 381 17.87 21.73 -11.10
C ASN A 381 16.81 20.69 -11.52
N ASP A 382 15.53 21.06 -11.46
CA ASP A 382 14.40 20.20 -11.84
C ASP A 382 14.19 20.06 -13.36
N LYS A 383 14.99 20.77 -14.16
CA LYS A 383 15.02 20.77 -15.63
C LYS A 383 13.87 21.53 -16.32
N HIS A 384 12.84 21.99 -15.60
CA HIS A 384 11.63 22.61 -16.22
C HIS A 384 11.31 24.00 -15.61
N PRO A 385 11.30 25.09 -16.39
CA PRO A 385 10.99 26.43 -15.86
C PRO A 385 9.51 26.67 -15.51
N TYR A 386 8.63 25.78 -15.95
CA TYR A 386 7.17 25.87 -15.89
C TYR A 386 6.61 24.45 -15.69
N LEU A 387 5.38 24.15 -16.13
CA LEU A 387 4.90 22.75 -16.14
C LEU A 387 5.77 21.88 -17.05
N ALA A 388 6.00 20.66 -16.60
CA ALA A 388 6.60 19.59 -17.37
C ALA A 388 5.49 18.77 -18.09
N PRO A 389 5.78 18.12 -19.23
CA PRO A 389 4.89 17.14 -19.83
C PRO A 389 4.58 16.01 -18.83
N VAL A 390 3.31 15.58 -18.71
CA VAL A 390 2.91 14.60 -17.67
C VAL A 390 3.62 13.24 -17.81
N LYS A 391 4.02 12.90 -19.05
CA LYS A 391 4.86 11.74 -19.37
C LYS A 391 6.28 12.21 -19.67
N SER A 392 6.91 12.86 -18.70
CA SER A 392 8.32 13.22 -18.81
C SER A 392 9.23 11.99 -18.60
N LYS A 393 10.42 12.02 -19.22
CA LYS A 393 11.53 11.11 -18.91
C LYS A 393 12.44 11.65 -17.80
N ASP A 394 12.22 12.90 -17.39
CA ASP A 394 13.08 13.62 -16.46
C ASP A 394 12.82 13.29 -14.99
N TYR A 395 11.66 12.70 -14.70
CA TYR A 395 11.24 12.35 -13.34
C TYR A 395 10.85 10.89 -13.24
N GLU A 396 11.23 10.28 -12.12
CA GLU A 396 10.81 8.93 -11.77
C GLU A 396 9.42 8.92 -11.12
N PRO A 397 8.58 7.91 -11.42
CA PRO A 397 7.30 7.76 -10.76
C PRO A 397 7.46 7.17 -9.36
N ASN A 398 6.41 7.27 -8.56
CA ASN A 398 6.36 6.55 -7.29
C ASN A 398 6.16 5.02 -7.47
N GLY A 399 6.14 4.26 -6.37
CA GLY A 399 6.02 2.80 -6.43
C GLY A 399 4.71 2.25 -7.03
N PHE A 400 3.66 3.06 -7.17
CA PHE A 400 2.46 2.72 -7.95
C PHE A 400 2.57 3.13 -9.42
N ARG A 401 3.78 3.47 -9.90
CA ARG A 401 4.06 3.99 -11.25
C ARG A 401 3.28 5.27 -11.59
N LEU A 402 2.84 6.03 -10.59
CA LEU A 402 2.17 7.32 -10.77
C LEU A 402 3.22 8.44 -10.90
N TYR A 403 3.03 9.31 -11.88
CA TYR A 403 3.93 10.43 -12.17
C TYR A 403 3.39 11.73 -11.56
N HIS A 404 4.32 12.64 -11.26
CA HIS A 404 4.03 14.00 -10.79
C HIS A 404 3.06 14.11 -9.61
N MET A 405 3.00 13.08 -8.75
CA MET A 405 2.20 13.15 -7.52
C MET A 405 2.68 14.28 -6.58
N LEU A 406 3.91 14.76 -6.76
CA LEU A 406 4.47 15.91 -6.07
C LEU A 406 5.07 16.87 -7.10
N GLY A 407 4.79 18.17 -6.93
CA GLY A 407 5.22 19.21 -7.86
C GLY A 407 4.32 19.31 -9.09
N ASN A 408 4.87 19.86 -10.18
CA ASN A 408 4.20 20.04 -11.48
C ASN A 408 2.89 20.84 -11.38
N ALA A 409 1.71 20.21 -11.40
CA ALA A 409 0.44 20.87 -11.11
C ALA A 409 -0.09 20.50 -9.73
N SER A 410 -0.61 21.49 -8.99
CA SER A 410 -1.40 21.22 -7.79
C SER A 410 -2.75 20.63 -8.18
N GLU A 411 -3.22 19.63 -7.46
CA GLU A 411 -4.38 18.85 -7.90
C GLU A 411 -5.60 19.06 -7.02
N TRP A 412 -6.76 19.31 -7.64
CA TRP A 412 -8.06 19.29 -6.96
C TRP A 412 -8.40 17.90 -6.40
N THR A 413 -9.06 17.90 -5.24
CA THR A 413 -9.68 16.71 -4.62
C THR A 413 -11.16 16.98 -4.38
N SER A 414 -11.96 15.93 -4.19
CA SER A 414 -13.41 16.04 -3.94
C SER A 414 -13.78 16.60 -2.55
N GLU A 415 -12.80 16.81 -1.65
CA GLU A 415 -13.05 17.34 -0.30
C GLU A 415 -13.10 18.88 -0.31
N CYS A 416 -14.31 19.45 -0.18
CA CYS A 416 -14.55 20.87 0.07
C CYS A 416 -15.12 21.10 1.48
N ASN A 417 -14.96 22.31 2.03
CA ASN A 417 -15.57 22.70 3.30
C ASN A 417 -16.80 23.62 3.09
N LYS A 418 -17.53 23.88 4.18
CA LYS A 418 -18.75 24.73 4.24
C LYS A 418 -18.61 26.20 3.78
N PHE A 419 -17.44 26.60 3.29
CA PHE A 419 -17.16 27.92 2.70
C PHE A 419 -16.61 27.81 1.28
N GLU A 420 -16.91 26.69 0.58
CA GLU A 420 -16.52 26.42 -0.81
C GLU A 420 -15.00 26.54 -1.06
N LYS A 421 -14.21 26.14 -0.05
CA LYS A 421 -12.75 26.04 -0.19
C LYS A 421 -12.36 24.58 -0.31
N CYS A 422 -12.20 24.14 -1.55
CA CYS A 422 -11.81 22.78 -1.90
C CYS A 422 -10.32 22.53 -1.67
N ILE A 423 -9.98 21.29 -1.32
CA ILE A 423 -8.60 20.93 -0.96
C ILE A 423 -7.80 20.65 -2.24
N VAL A 424 -6.65 21.32 -2.35
CA VAL A 424 -5.60 21.03 -3.34
C VAL A 424 -4.42 20.26 -2.72
N ARG A 425 -3.73 19.46 -3.54
CA ARG A 425 -2.60 18.60 -3.14
C ARG A 425 -1.44 18.72 -4.14
N GLY A 426 -0.37 17.92 -3.97
CA GLY A 426 0.82 17.87 -4.85
C GLY A 426 1.88 18.96 -4.63
N GLY A 427 1.46 20.21 -4.45
CA GLY A 427 2.36 21.34 -4.72
C GLY A 427 2.43 21.59 -6.23
N SER A 428 3.38 22.38 -6.73
CA SER A 428 3.42 22.71 -8.17
C SER A 428 4.81 23.16 -8.60
N TRP A 429 4.97 23.47 -9.89
CA TRP A 429 6.11 24.22 -10.46
C TRP A 429 6.29 25.63 -9.85
N MET A 430 5.34 26.13 -9.03
CA MET A 430 5.50 27.36 -8.23
C MET A 430 5.86 27.09 -6.76
N SER A 431 6.22 25.84 -6.41
CA SER A 431 6.68 25.47 -5.08
C SER A 431 8.12 25.94 -4.87
N LEU A 432 8.29 27.03 -4.12
CA LEU A 432 9.62 27.57 -3.75
C LEU A 432 10.35 26.80 -2.64
N LYS A 433 9.66 25.89 -1.95
CA LYS A 433 10.21 25.24 -0.76
C LYS A 433 9.80 23.77 -0.65
N PRO A 434 10.69 22.88 -0.15
CA PRO A 434 10.41 21.45 -0.01
C PRO A 434 9.15 21.14 0.79
N GLU A 435 8.84 21.87 1.85
CA GLU A 435 7.62 21.64 2.66
C GLU A 435 6.30 21.84 1.89
N ASN A 436 6.36 22.43 0.68
CA ASN A 436 5.20 22.51 -0.20
C ASN A 436 4.89 21.21 -0.93
N LEU A 437 5.89 20.35 -1.12
CA LEU A 437 5.77 19.03 -1.75
C LEU A 437 5.45 17.93 -0.74
N TYR A 438 5.31 18.24 0.55
CA TYR A 438 4.96 17.25 1.57
C TYR A 438 3.61 16.56 1.30
N ILE A 439 3.66 15.23 1.16
CA ILE A 439 2.49 14.35 1.15
C ILE A 439 1.72 14.54 2.46
N LEU A 440 2.40 14.41 3.60
CA LEU A 440 1.81 14.42 4.94
C LEU A 440 2.22 15.65 5.75
N ARG A 441 1.83 16.86 5.32
CA ARG A 441 2.08 18.10 6.08
C ARG A 441 1.67 17.97 7.57
N PRO A 442 2.40 18.55 8.53
CA PRO A 442 2.03 18.54 9.95
C PRO A 442 0.71 19.27 10.27
N LYS A 443 0.03 18.90 11.37
CA LYS A 443 -1.26 19.46 11.80
C LYS A 443 -1.28 20.99 11.97
N GLN A 444 -0.16 21.61 12.33
CA GLN A 444 -0.05 23.07 12.47
C GLN A 444 -0.01 23.78 11.09
N GLU A 445 0.58 23.16 10.08
CA GLU A 445 0.59 23.64 8.68
C GLU A 445 -0.79 23.45 8.00
N TRP A 446 -1.67 22.57 8.47
CA TRP A 446 -3.05 22.45 7.94
C TRP A 446 -3.89 23.72 8.12
N LYS A 447 -3.55 24.58 9.10
CA LYS A 447 -4.14 25.92 9.21
C LYS A 447 -3.66 26.86 8.09
N LYS A 448 -2.46 26.62 7.54
CA LYS A 448 -1.80 27.39 6.46
C LYS A 448 -1.92 26.78 5.05
N GLN A 449 -2.65 25.68 4.85
CA GLN A 449 -3.07 25.32 3.49
C GLN A 449 -3.62 26.59 2.82
N LYS A 450 -3.14 26.93 1.61
CA LYS A 450 -3.76 27.98 0.80
C LYS A 450 -5.17 27.49 0.44
N LYS A 451 -6.13 27.75 1.33
CA LYS A 451 -7.56 27.51 1.16
C LYS A 451 -8.05 28.52 0.13
N ARG A 452 -7.79 28.21 -1.13
CA ARG A 452 -8.23 29.01 -2.27
C ARG A 452 -9.75 28.91 -2.37
N LYS A 453 -10.37 29.93 -2.97
CA LYS A 453 -11.76 29.81 -3.44
C LYS A 453 -11.80 28.75 -4.56
N THR A 454 -12.97 28.24 -4.95
CA THR A 454 -13.15 27.34 -6.13
C THR A 454 -12.56 27.87 -7.44
N ARG A 455 -12.22 29.17 -7.49
CA ARG A 455 -11.52 29.84 -8.60
C ARG A 455 -10.25 29.11 -9.04
N SER A 456 -10.06 29.08 -10.36
CA SER A 456 -8.88 28.53 -11.01
C SER A 456 -7.57 29.21 -10.58
N GLY A 457 -6.45 28.52 -10.81
CA GLY A 457 -5.09 29.06 -10.65
C GLY A 457 -4.17 28.53 -11.75
N PRO A 458 -3.15 29.31 -12.19
CA PRO A 458 -2.24 28.93 -13.26
C PRO A 458 -1.34 27.73 -12.93
N GLU A 459 -1.36 27.26 -11.68
CA GLU A 459 -0.64 26.08 -11.21
C GLU A 459 -1.57 24.94 -10.76
N ILE A 460 -2.88 25.07 -10.91
CA ILE A 460 -3.87 24.10 -10.39
C ILE A 460 -4.57 23.36 -11.53
N GLY A 461 -4.38 22.05 -11.55
CA GLY A 461 -5.04 21.06 -12.39
C GLY A 461 -5.75 20.00 -11.56
N PHE A 462 -5.85 18.78 -12.10
CA PHE A 462 -6.43 17.63 -11.41
C PHE A 462 -6.03 16.30 -12.07
N ARG A 463 -6.26 15.21 -11.34
CA ARG A 463 -6.26 13.84 -11.84
C ARG A 463 -7.58 13.16 -11.45
N VAL A 464 -7.94 12.06 -12.12
CA VAL A 464 -9.25 11.41 -11.91
C VAL A 464 -9.12 10.06 -11.23
N VAL A 465 -10.16 9.68 -10.50
CA VAL A 465 -10.36 8.33 -9.95
C VAL A 465 -11.53 7.69 -10.68
N LYS A 466 -11.42 6.39 -10.96
CA LYS A 466 -12.54 5.52 -11.34
C LYS A 466 -12.85 4.59 -10.15
N ASP A 467 -14.11 4.47 -9.79
CA ASP A 467 -14.57 3.47 -8.81
C ASP A 467 -14.69 2.09 -9.48
N ASN A 468 -14.37 1.02 -8.73
CA ASN A 468 -14.41 -0.37 -9.19
C ASN A 468 -15.80 -1.01 -9.06
#